data_AF-A0A660YVP5-F1
#
_entry.id   AF-A0A660YVP5-F1
#
_cell.length_a   1.000
_cell.length_b   1.000
_cell.length_c   1.000
_cell.angle_alpha   90.00
_cell.angle_beta   90.00
_cell.angle_gamma   90.00
#
_symmetry.space_group_name_H-M   'P 1'
#
loop_
_entity.id
_entity.type
_entity.pdbx_description
1 polymer ?
#
loop_
_entity_poly.entity_id
_entity_poly.type
_entity_poly.pdbx_seq_one_letter_code
_entity_poly.pdbx_strand_id
1 'polypeptide(L)'
;LEKEVLLDCLVDNYHTALDVKYAVSNDVMWSVFIHPLSPLTEGELKSAIEHVYFAVTTFGSTYTSTQLFFGGGNSEEKQEPKLKKT
;
A
#
# COMPACT_ATOMS: atom_id res chain seq x y z
N LEU A 1 -15.59 4.93 -1.67
CA LEU A 1 -14.71 4.47 -0.58
C LEU A 1 -15.14 5.15 0.70
N GLU A 2 -15.16 4.43 1.81
CA GLU A 2 -15.37 5.03 3.13
C GLU A 2 -14.24 6.00 3.47
N LYS A 3 -14.56 7.05 4.25
CA LYS A 3 -13.61 8.11 4.60
C LYS A 3 -12.41 7.58 5.38
N GLU A 4 -12.65 6.59 6.23
CA GLU A 4 -11.66 5.94 7.07
C GLU A 4 -10.60 5.25 6.21
N VAL A 5 -11.00 4.57 5.14
CA VAL A 5 -10.06 3.90 4.21
C VAL A 5 -9.18 4.93 3.50
N LEU A 6 -9.72 6.08 3.11
CA LEU A 6 -8.93 7.16 2.51
C LEU A 6 -7.91 7.74 3.50
N LEU A 7 -8.29 7.85 4.78
CA LEU A 7 -7.38 8.32 5.83
C LEU A 7 -6.26 7.31 6.06
N ASP A 8 -6.58 6.01 6.14
CA ASP A 8 -5.61 4.93 6.27
C ASP A 8 -4.59 4.98 5.12
N CYS A 9 -5.06 5.11 3.87
CA CYS A 9 -4.18 5.25 2.70
C CYS A 9 -3.24 6.46 2.79
N LEU A 10 -3.71 7.58 3.33
CA LEU A 10 -2.89 8.79 3.50
C LEU A 10 -1.83 8.61 4.61
N VAL A 11 -2.18 7.92 5.69
CA VAL A 11 -1.24 7.56 6.77
C VAL A 11 -0.18 6.60 6.23
N ASP A 12 -0.60 5.57 5.50
CA ASP A 12 0.30 4.55 4.96
C ASP A 12 1.21 5.08 3.85
N ASN A 13 0.76 6.08 3.08
CA ASN A 13 1.62 6.80 2.14
C ASN A 13 2.89 7.36 2.79
N TYR A 14 2.83 7.70 4.09
CA TYR A 14 3.97 8.17 4.87
C TYR A 14 4.73 7.04 5.55
N HIS A 15 4.03 6.03 6.08
CA HIS A 15 4.64 5.00 6.91
C HIS A 15 5.11 3.75 6.15
N THR A 16 4.23 3.10 5.40
CA THR A 16 4.37 1.69 5.00
C THR A 16 4.34 1.47 3.49
N ALA A 17 3.81 2.41 2.70
CA ALA A 17 3.70 2.29 1.25
C ALA A 17 5.05 2.41 0.51
N LEU A 18 6.12 2.80 1.21
CA LEU A 18 7.49 2.92 0.69
C LEU A 18 7.53 3.74 -0.62
N ASP A 19 7.88 3.08 -1.73
CA ASP A 19 8.06 3.69 -3.05
C ASP A 19 6.75 3.92 -3.82
N VAL A 20 5.63 3.37 -3.31
CA VAL A 20 4.30 3.57 -3.87
C VAL A 20 3.57 4.68 -3.14
N LYS A 21 2.60 5.30 -3.82
CA LYS A 21 1.59 6.17 -3.24
C LYS A 21 0.19 5.74 -3.67
N TYR A 22 -0.73 5.71 -2.72
CA TYR A 22 -2.16 5.66 -2.96
C TYR A 22 -2.68 7.04 -3.35
N ALA A 23 -3.38 7.14 -4.48
CA ALA A 23 -3.91 8.38 -5.01
C ALA A 23 -5.32 8.18 -5.59
N VAL A 24 -6.15 9.22 -5.54
CA VAL A 24 -7.50 9.17 -6.14
C VAL A 24 -7.53 10.04 -7.40
N SER A 25 -8.02 9.48 -8.50
CA SER A 25 -8.25 10.20 -9.76
C SER A 25 -9.41 9.57 -10.52
N ASN A 26 -10.33 10.41 -11.03
CA ASN A 26 -11.55 9.99 -11.71
C ASN A 26 -12.36 8.96 -10.91
N ASP A 27 -12.53 9.20 -9.61
CA ASP A 27 -13.23 8.31 -8.66
C ASP A 27 -12.63 6.89 -8.54
N VAL A 28 -11.40 6.69 -9.00
CA VAL A 28 -10.65 5.44 -8.87
C VAL A 28 -9.50 5.63 -7.88
N MET A 29 -9.32 4.64 -7.00
CA MET A 29 -8.14 4.53 -6.14
C MET A 29 -7.00 3.86 -6.93
N TRP A 30 -5.86 4.52 -6.98
CA TRP A 30 -4.67 4.12 -7.73
C TRP A 30 -3.52 3.78 -6.78
N SER A 31 -2.74 2.76 -7.15
CA SER A 31 -1.41 2.50 -6.65
C SER A 31 -0.41 3.04 -7.67
N VAL A 32 0.41 4.02 -7.27
CA VAL A 32 1.26 4.78 -8.18
C VAL A 32 2.72 4.68 -7.75
N PHE A 33 3.58 4.30 -8.68
CA PHE A 33 5.04 4.34 -8.54
C PHE A 33 5.60 5.38 -9.52
N ILE A 34 6.49 6.27 -9.05
CA ILE A 34 7.04 7.36 -9.86
C ILE A 34 8.56 7.24 -9.88
N HIS A 35 9.14 7.11 -11.07
CA HIS A 35 10.58 7.03 -11.28
C HIS A 35 11.05 8.00 -12.38
N PRO A 36 12.19 8.70 -12.22
CA PRO A 36 12.77 9.48 -13.30
C PRO A 36 13.23 8.58 -14.46
N LEU A 37 13.06 9.00 -15.71
CA LEU A 37 13.44 8.18 -16.86
C LEU A 37 14.95 8.05 -17.05
N SER A 38 15.73 9.08 -16.70
CA SER A 38 17.19 9.08 -16.92
C SER A 38 17.95 7.97 -16.20
N PRO A 39 17.68 7.65 -14.92
CA PRO A 39 18.34 6.54 -14.23
C PRO A 39 17.67 5.18 -14.47
N LEU A 40 16.53 5.10 -15.19
CA LEU A 40 15.72 3.88 -15.26
C LEU A 40 16.47 2.71 -15.91
N THR A 41 16.66 1.66 -15.13
CA THR A 41 17.19 0.36 -15.56
C THR A 41 16.08 -0.67 -15.72
N GLU A 42 16.36 -1.77 -16.42
CA GLU A 42 15.41 -2.89 -16.53
C GLU A 42 15.07 -3.51 -15.17
N GLY A 43 16.04 -3.55 -14.25
CA GLY A 43 15.83 -4.05 -12.88
C GLY A 43 14.87 -3.15 -12.09
N GLU A 44 15.06 -1.84 -12.16
CA GLU A 44 14.15 -0.87 -11.51
C GLU A 44 12.75 -0.92 -12.11
N LEU A 45 12.62 -1.13 -13.42
CA LEU A 45 11.29 -1.30 -14.04
C LEU A 45 10.56 -2.53 -13.51
N LYS A 46 11.26 -3.68 -13.39
CA LYS A 46 10.67 -4.90 -12.81
C LYS A 46 10.29 -4.68 -11.35
N SER A 47 11.17 -4.08 -10.56
CA SER A 47 10.91 -3.72 -9.17
C SER A 47 9.71 -2.78 -9.03
N ALA A 48 9.58 -1.76 -9.89
CA ALA A 48 8.44 -0.85 -9.87
C ALA A 48 7.10 -1.58 -10.09
N ILE A 49 7.06 -2.55 -11.02
CA ILE A 49 5.87 -3.37 -11.28
C ILE A 49 5.53 -4.22 -10.06
N GLU A 50 6.53 -4.86 -9.44
CA GLU A 50 6.36 -5.64 -8.20
C GLU A 50 5.80 -4.77 -7.08
N HIS A 51 6.32 -3.54 -6.92
CA HIS A 51 5.86 -2.63 -5.88
C HIS A 51 4.41 -2.23 -6.05
N VAL A 52 3.99 -1.89 -7.28
CA VAL A 52 2.59 -1.58 -7.58
C VAL A 52 1.70 -2.79 -7.33
N TYR A 53 2.13 -3.98 -7.75
CA TYR A 53 1.40 -5.23 -7.52
C TYR A 53 1.19 -5.49 -6.03
N PHE A 54 2.25 -5.42 -5.21
CA PHE A 54 2.14 -5.68 -3.78
C PHE A 54 1.23 -4.68 -3.08
N ALA A 55 1.36 -3.39 -3.39
CA ALA A 55 0.49 -2.35 -2.81
C ALA A 55 -1.00 -2.57 -3.16
N VAL A 56 -1.31 -3.06 -4.37
CA VAL A 56 -2.69 -3.41 -4.72
C VAL A 56 -3.16 -4.66 -3.98
N THR A 57 -2.34 -5.70 -3.90
CA THR A 57 -2.72 -6.97 -3.25
C THR A 57 -2.87 -6.87 -1.73
N THR A 58 -2.18 -5.92 -1.11
CA THR A 58 -2.19 -5.70 0.35
C THR A 58 -3.12 -4.56 0.78
N PHE A 59 -3.76 -3.90 -0.19
CA PHE A 59 -4.73 -2.84 0.07
C PHE A 59 -5.85 -3.32 0.99
N GLY A 60 -6.16 -2.53 2.02
CA GLY A 60 -7.17 -2.89 3.03
C GLY A 60 -6.64 -3.74 4.19
N SER A 61 -5.35 -4.10 4.18
CA SER A 61 -4.74 -4.87 5.26
C SER A 61 -3.43 -4.23 5.73
N THR A 62 -2.37 -4.42 4.98
CA THR A 62 -0.99 -4.12 5.39
C THR A 62 -0.37 -2.98 4.61
N TYR A 63 -0.98 -2.64 3.46
CA TYR A 63 -0.65 -1.48 2.63
C TYR A 63 0.83 -1.34 2.24
N THR A 64 1.57 -2.45 2.18
CA THR A 64 3.01 -2.49 1.86
C THR A 64 3.25 -2.69 0.37
N SER A 65 4.28 -2.03 -0.16
CA SER A 65 4.74 -2.21 -1.55
C SER A 65 5.78 -3.31 -1.71
N THR A 66 6.06 -4.12 -0.68
CA THR A 66 7.01 -5.24 -0.78
C THR A 66 6.48 -6.46 -0.06
N GLN A 67 7.12 -7.62 -0.28
CA GLN A 67 6.79 -8.84 0.46
C GLN A 67 7.12 -8.74 1.96
N LEU A 68 8.01 -7.82 2.34
CA LEU A 68 8.47 -7.65 3.70
C LEU A 68 7.74 -6.49 4.37
N PHE A 69 7.45 -6.67 5.66
CA PHE A 69 6.93 -5.60 6.50
C PHE A 69 8.08 -4.77 7.06
N PHE A 70 8.11 -3.48 6.71
CA PHE A 70 9.03 -2.52 7.30
C PHE A 70 8.25 -1.58 8.22
N GLY A 71 8.68 -1.44 9.48
CA GLY A 71 8.03 -0.59 10.48
C GLY A 71 7.33 -1.37 11.60
N GLY A 72 8.10 -2.00 12.49
CA GLY A 72 7.61 -2.66 13.70
C GLY A 72 7.16 -1.68 14.78
N GLY A 73 6.07 -0.94 14.53
CA GLY A 73 5.50 0.01 15.49
C GLY A 73 3.98 0.11 15.37
N ASN A 74 3.28 -0.61 16.26
CA ASN A 74 1.87 -0.41 16.64
C ASN A 74 0.81 -0.29 15.54
N SER A 75 0.80 -1.17 14.54
CA SER A 75 -0.50 -1.56 13.96
C SER A 75 -1.12 -2.58 14.91
N GLU A 76 -2.11 -2.15 15.69
CA GLU A 76 -3.06 -3.09 16.26
C GLU A 76 -3.53 -3.99 15.10
N GLU A 77 -3.24 -5.28 15.20
CA GLU A 77 -3.93 -6.28 14.38
C GLU A 77 -5.42 -5.97 14.51
N LYS A 78 -6.03 -5.47 13.43
CA LYS A 78 -7.48 -5.33 13.35
C LYS A 78 -8.03 -6.76 13.29
N GLN A 79 -8.08 -7.42 14.43
CA GLN A 79 -8.58 -8.77 14.57
C GLN A 79 -10.05 -8.72 14.16
N GLU A 80 -10.39 -9.49 13.12
CA GLU A 80 -11.78 -9.73 12.76
C GLU A 80 -12.55 -10.18 14.02
N PRO A 81 -13.75 -9.63 14.28
CA PRO A 81 -14.53 -10.04 15.44
C PRO A 81 -14.88 -11.51 15.31
N LYS A 82 -14.22 -12.37 16.10
CA LYS A 82 -14.60 -13.77 16.27
C LYS A 82 -16.04 -13.81 16.79
N LEU A 83 -16.98 -14.13 15.91
CA LEU A 83 -18.36 -14.48 16.27
C LEU A 83 -18.31 -15.55 17.37
N LYS A 84 -18.70 -15.17 18.60
CA LYS A 84 -18.93 -16.13 19.67
C LYS A 84 -20.11 -17.00 19.25
N LYS A 85 -19.82 -18.25 18.85
CA LYS A 85 -20.84 -19.29 18.78
C LYS A 85 -21.32 -19.56 20.20
N THR A 86 -22.63 -19.48 20.34
CA THR A 86 -23.42 -19.69 21.55
C THR A 86 -23.27 -21.10 22.10
#